data_AF-A0A7D5M3P4-F1
#
_entry.id   AF-A0A7D5M3P4-F1
#
_cell.length_a   1.000
_cell.length_b   1.000
_cell.length_c   1.000
_cell.angle_alpha   90.00
_cell.angle_beta   90.00
_cell.angle_gamma   90.00
#
_symmetry.space_group_name_H-M   'P 1'
#
loop_
_entity.id
_entity.type
_entity.pdbx_description
1 polymer ?
#
loop_
_entity_poly.entity_id
_entity_poly.type
_entity_poly.pdbx_seq_one_letter_code
_entity_poly.pdbx_strand_id
1 'polypeptide(L)' 'MKAGLVVPQFGSVTKENLLQFVKLAESEQFESLWVYDRMLCPIDPLQPYPGTPDKKTRQDRAILVES' A
#
# COMPACT_ATOMS: atom_id res chain seq x y z
N MET A 1 19.49 -3.45 -23.88
CA MET A 1 18.17 -2.90 -23.47
C MET A 1 18.20 -2.84 -21.94
N LYS A 2 17.87 -1.70 -21.30
CA LYS A 2 17.94 -1.55 -19.84
C LYS A 2 16.55 -1.71 -19.23
N ALA A 3 16.39 -2.64 -18.29
CA ALA A 3 15.14 -2.89 -17.59
C ALA A 3 15.24 -2.42 -16.13
N GLY A 4 14.19 -1.77 -15.64
CA GLY A 4 14.04 -1.37 -14.25
C GLY A 4 12.87 -2.09 -13.59
N LEU A 5 12.93 -2.21 -12.26
CA LEU A 5 11.82 -2.76 -11.47
C LEU A 5 11.12 -1.66 -10.68
N VAL A 6 9.80 -1.76 -10.61
CA VAL A 6 8.98 -0.96 -9.71
C VAL A 6 8.85 -1.71 -8.39
N VAL A 7 9.17 -1.05 -7.30
CA VAL A 7 9.09 -1.65 -5.97
C VAL A 7 7.62 -1.83 -5.57
N PRO A 8 7.25 -2.97 -4.95
CA PRO A 8 5.88 -3.20 -4.49
C PRO A 8 5.67 -2.59 -3.09
N GLN A 9 5.73 -1.27 -2.93
CA GLN A 9 5.49 -0.59 -1.64
C GLN A 9 4.00 -0.28 -1.33
N PHE A 10 3.08 -0.66 -2.22
CA PHE A 10 1.64 -0.42 -2.02
C PHE A 10 0.94 -1.66 -1.47
N GLY A 11 0.03 -1.43 -0.51
CA GLY A 11 -0.75 -2.49 0.14
C GLY A 11 -0.16 -2.97 1.47
N SER A 12 -0.44 -4.22 1.83
CA SER A 12 0.04 -4.85 3.08
C SER A 12 1.50 -5.26 2.94
N VAL A 13 2.40 -4.29 3.05
CA VAL A 13 3.85 -4.48 2.85
C VAL A 13 4.57 -4.32 4.18
N THR A 14 5.40 -5.30 4.53
CA THR A 14 6.35 -5.22 5.65
C THR A 14 7.71 -4.75 5.17
N LYS A 15 8.50 -4.20 6.09
CA LYS A 15 9.88 -3.77 5.78
C LYS A 15 10.73 -4.95 5.30
N GLU A 16 10.55 -6.11 5.89
CA GLU A 16 11.31 -7.33 5.64
C GLU A 16 11.06 -7.84 4.21
N ASN A 17 9.81 -7.87 3.77
CA ASN A 17 9.45 -8.29 2.42
C ASN A 17 10.05 -7.36 1.37
N LEU A 18 10.03 -6.05 1.64
CA LEU A 18 10.57 -5.03 0.75
C LEU A 18 12.10 -5.13 0.65
N LEU A 19 12.77 -5.36 1.79
CA LEU A 19 14.22 -5.64 1.82
C LEU A 19 14.59 -6.91 1.05
N GLN A 20 13.81 -7.98 1.19
CA GLN A 20 14.03 -9.22 0.46
C GLN A 20 13.88 -9.01 -1.05
N PHE A 21 12.84 -8.28 -1.47
CA PHE A 21 12.62 -7.95 -2.88
C PHE A 21 13.79 -7.17 -3.48
N VAL A 22 14.29 -6.15 -2.76
CA VAL A 22 15.42 -5.33 -3.23
C VAL A 22 16.70 -6.16 -3.34
N LYS A 23 16.99 -7.03 -2.36
CA LYS A 23 18.15 -7.94 -2.43
C LYS A 23 18.06 -8.90 -3.62
N LEU A 24 16.86 -9.40 -3.92
CA LEU A 24 16.64 -10.27 -5.07
C LEU A 24 16.86 -9.50 -6.38
N ALA A 25 16.34 -8.27 -6.48
CA ALA A 25 16.56 -7.43 -7.66
C ALA A 25 18.04 -7.13 -7.90
N GLU A 26 18.82 -6.93 -6.83
CA GLU A 26 20.27 -6.74 -6.91
C GLU A 26 20.98 -8.02 -7.38
N SER A 27 20.61 -9.20 -6.85
CA SER A 27 21.21 -10.48 -7.30
C SER A 27 20.88 -10.81 -8.75
N GLU A 28 19.71 -10.39 -9.23
CA GLU A 28 19.26 -10.53 -10.62
C GLU A 28 19.78 -9.41 -11.53
N GLN A 29 20.68 -8.55 -11.02
CA GLN A 29 21.42 -7.54 -11.78
C GLN A 29 20.54 -6.46 -12.43
N PHE A 30 19.41 -6.13 -11.82
CA PHE A 30 18.60 -5.01 -12.27
C PHE A 30 19.32 -3.68 -12.04
N GLU A 31 19.41 -2.85 -13.08
CA GLU A 31 20.18 -1.59 -13.04
C GLU A 31 19.44 -0.42 -12.38
N SER A 32 18.11 -0.50 -12.22
CA SER A 32 17.32 0.59 -11.64
C SER A 32 16.10 0.08 -10.87
N LEU A 33 15.81 0.75 -9.75
CA LEU A 33 14.63 0.55 -8.93
C LEU A 33 13.82 1.84 -8.88
N TRP A 34 12.51 1.70 -9.07
CA TRP A 34 11.57 2.82 -9.14
C TRP A 34 10.60 2.73 -7.97
N VAL A 35 10.47 3.82 -7.23
CA VAL A 35 9.56 3.97 -6.10
C VAL A 35 8.57 5.08 -6.39
N TYR A 36 7.39 4.96 -5.79
CA TYR A 36 6.36 5.99 -5.81
C TYR A 36 6.29 6.65 -4.45
N ASP A 37 5.98 7.94 -4.45
CA ASP A 37 5.72 8.69 -3.23
C ASP A 37 4.24 8.56 -2.81
N ARG A 38 3.99 8.54 -1.49
CA ARG A 38 2.64 8.54 -0.91
C ARG A 38 2.37 9.89 -0.27
N MET A 39 1.94 10.87 -1.08
CA MET A 39 1.55 12.18 -0.52
C MET A 39 0.10 12.21 -0.02
N LEU A 40 -0.85 11.48 -0.62
CA LEU A 40 -2.29 11.70 -0.40
C LEU A 40 -3.16 10.42 -0.36
N CYS A 41 -2.57 9.24 -0.10
CA CYS A 41 -3.28 7.96 -0.09
C CYS A 41 -2.93 7.16 1.20
N PRO A 42 -3.66 7.40 2.31
CA PRO A 42 -3.62 6.55 3.48
C PRO A 42 -4.05 5.12 3.12
N ILE A 43 -3.37 4.12 3.71
CA ILE A 43 -3.79 2.71 3.59
C ILE A 43 -5.14 2.49 4.28
N ASP A 44 -5.33 3.14 5.43
CA ASP A 44 -6.57 3.13 6.20
C ASP A 44 -7.05 4.57 6.40
N PRO A 45 -7.76 5.14 5.42
CA PRO A 45 -8.25 6.50 5.53
C PRO A 45 -9.43 6.54 6.52
N LEU A 46 -9.43 7.54 7.41
CA LEU A 46 -10.54 7.75 8.37
C LEU A 46 -11.90 7.89 7.66
N GLN A 47 -11.91 8.45 6.45
CA GLN A 47 -13.07 8.51 5.57
C GLN A 47 -12.70 7.93 4.20
N PRO A 48 -13.50 6.99 3.64
CA PRO A 48 -13.24 6.44 2.31
C PRO A 48 -13.21 7.53 1.24
N TYR A 49 -12.29 7.41 0.28
CA TYR A 49 -12.28 8.30 -0.87
C TYR A 49 -13.51 8.05 -1.76
N PRO A 50 -14.09 9.11 -2.38
CA PRO A 50 -15.20 8.95 -3.32
C PRO A 50 -14.89 7.90 -4.39
N GLY A 51 -15.81 6.96 -4.61
CA GLY A 51 -15.64 5.86 -5.57
C GLY A 51 -14.94 4.61 -5.01
N THR A 52 -14.50 4.62 -3.75
CA THR A 52 -14.05 3.40 -3.07
C THR A 52 -15.26 2.54 -2.70
N PRO A 53 -15.31 1.24 -3.03
CA PRO A 53 -16.35 0.34 -2.54
C PRO A 53 -16.39 0.41 -1.01
N ASP A 54 -17.55 0.74 -0.45
CA ASP A 54 -17.71 0.96 0.99
C ASP A 54 -17.32 -0.32 1.75
N LYS A 55 -16.29 -0.26 2.60
CA LYS A 55 -15.89 -1.38 3.48
C LYS A 55 -16.74 -1.40 4.76
N LYS A 56 -17.99 -0.95 4.71
CA LYS A 56 -18.91 -1.05 5.86
C LYS A 56 -19.39 -2.48 6.04
N THR A 57 -18.52 -3.31 6.59
CA THR A 57 -18.95 -4.47 7.35
C THR A 57 -19.00 -4.07 8.81
N ARG A 58 -20.24 -3.80 9.28
CA ARG A 58 -20.75 -3.88 10.66
C ARG A 58 -19.74 -3.64 11.79
N GLN A 59 -19.81 -2.48 12.48
CA GLN A 59 -19.86 -2.41 13.95
C GLN A 59 -20.10 -0.99 14.53
N ASP A 60 -20.20 0.07 13.72
CA ASP A 60 -20.28 1.46 14.18
C ASP A 60 -21.71 1.99 14.43
N ARG A 61 -22.76 1.22 14.09
CA ARG A 61 -24.16 1.63 14.32
C ARG A 61 -24.68 1.43 15.75
N ALA A 62 -23.85 0.95 16.69
CA ALA A 62 -24.30 0.67 18.06
C ALA A 62 -24.24 1.89 19.01
N ILE A 63 -23.67 3.04 18.60
CA ILE A 63 -23.36 4.14 19.53
C ILE A 63 -24.17 5.43 19.29
N LEU A 64 -25.17 5.42 18.40
CA LEU A 64 -25.99 6.61 18.10
C LEU A 64 -27.50 6.40 18.31
N VAL A 65 -27.89 5.39 19.08
CA VAL A 65 -29.31 5.16 19.46
C VAL A 65 -29.45 5.11 20.98
N GLU A 66 -28.79 6.03 21.69
CA GLU A 66 -29.18 6.42 23.06
C GLU A 66 -28.90 7.92 23.21
N SER A 67 -29.87 8.74 22.82
CA SER A 67 -29.97 10.18 23.14
C SER A 67 -31.43 10.56 23.19
#